data_AF-A0A957J989-F1
#
_entry.id   AF-A0A957J989-F1
#
_cell.length_a   1.000
_cell.length_b   1.000
_cell.length_c   1.000
_cell.angle_alpha   90.00
_cell.angle_beta   90.00
_cell.angle_gamma   90.00
#
_symmetry.space_group_name_H-M   'P 1'
#
loop_
_entity.id
_entity.type
_entity.pdbx_description
1 polymer ?
#
loop_
_entity_poly.entity_id
_entity_poly.type
_entity_poly.pdbx_seq_one_letter_code
_entity_poly.pdbx_strand_id
1 'polypeptide(L)'
;MREVTIACVQFQPQLNEPEENLMKMSGIIREIGSQQKVDLIVFPELATTGFENGLHFTYLAQQVPGPAVNVMAKRASEYHTHILFGLPTKQKVESVIYNSAVLVGPDGDVYGEYRKVHLRGEERLPFREGFKYRVFETGFGLVGVMLGYELYYPEVARSLALEGAELICCLANWEQSQMREWRAL
;
A
#
# COMPACT_ATOMS: atom_id res chain seq x y z
N MET A 1 -0.33 24.35 -9.51
CA MET A 1 -0.33 22.90 -9.26
C MET A 1 1.11 22.45 -9.41
N ARG A 2 1.68 21.75 -8.43
CA ARG A 2 3.06 21.22 -8.56
C ARG A 2 3.01 20.04 -9.53
N GLU A 3 4.04 19.90 -10.36
CA GLU A 3 4.17 18.72 -11.23
C GLU A 3 4.71 17.56 -10.41
N VAL A 4 4.09 16.38 -10.52
CA VAL A 4 4.45 15.18 -9.74
C VAL A 4 4.49 13.99 -10.69
N THR A 5 5.59 13.25 -10.66
CA THR A 5 5.76 12.01 -11.43
C THR A 5 5.47 10.82 -10.55
N ILE A 6 4.48 9.99 -10.95
CA ILE A 6 4.02 8.82 -10.19
C ILE A 6 4.22 7.56 -11.03
N ALA A 7 4.83 6.52 -10.45
CA ALA A 7 4.89 5.19 -11.03
C ALA A 7 3.88 4.26 -10.37
N CYS A 8 2.87 3.81 -11.12
CA CYS A 8 1.91 2.80 -10.68
C CYS A 8 2.38 1.41 -11.11
N VAL A 9 2.80 0.59 -10.15
CA VAL A 9 3.36 -0.73 -10.45
C VAL A 9 2.25 -1.76 -10.61
N GLN A 10 2.19 -2.40 -11.78
CA GLN A 10 1.37 -3.60 -11.97
C GLN A 10 2.21 -4.83 -11.60
N PHE A 11 1.95 -5.36 -10.41
CA PHE A 11 2.73 -6.43 -9.79
C PHE A 11 1.89 -7.69 -9.59
N GLN A 12 2.43 -8.84 -9.93
CA GLN A 12 1.84 -10.15 -9.60
C GLN A 12 2.63 -10.76 -8.44
N PRO A 13 2.16 -10.62 -7.19
CA PRO A 13 2.81 -11.25 -6.05
C PRO A 13 2.66 -12.78 -6.11
N GLN A 14 3.72 -13.48 -5.71
CA GLN A 14 3.65 -14.90 -5.39
C GLN A 14 2.95 -15.08 -4.04
N LEU A 15 1.98 -15.99 -3.98
CA LEU A 15 1.24 -16.25 -2.75
C LEU A 15 2.17 -16.82 -1.66
N ASN A 16 2.08 -16.28 -0.45
CA ASN A 16 2.83 -16.73 0.73
C ASN A 16 4.36 -16.60 0.66
N GLU A 17 4.92 -15.90 -0.34
CA GLU A 17 6.37 -15.79 -0.55
C GLU A 17 6.88 -14.34 -0.35
N PRO A 18 6.88 -13.81 0.89
CA PRO A 18 7.22 -12.41 1.14
C PRO A 18 8.65 -12.04 0.77
N GLU A 19 9.61 -12.94 0.95
CA GLU A 19 11.00 -12.67 0.60
C GLU A 19 11.18 -12.54 -0.91
N GLU A 20 10.58 -13.45 -1.70
CA GLU A 20 10.62 -13.39 -3.16
C GLU A 20 9.92 -12.14 -3.69
N ASN A 21 8.75 -11.81 -3.14
CA ASN A 21 8.02 -10.61 -3.53
C ASN A 21 8.81 -9.33 -3.23
N LEU A 22 9.42 -9.22 -2.05
CA LEU A 22 10.26 -8.08 -1.69
C LEU A 22 11.48 -7.95 -2.61
N MET A 23 12.10 -9.05 -3.01
CA MET A 23 13.19 -9.04 -3.99
C MET A 23 12.72 -8.51 -5.36
N LYS A 24 11.56 -8.95 -5.84
CA LYS A 24 10.97 -8.46 -7.10
C LYS A 24 10.59 -6.98 -7.03
N MET A 25 9.89 -6.58 -5.96
CA MET A 25 9.54 -5.18 -5.70
C MET A 25 10.80 -4.30 -5.69
N SER A 26 11.85 -4.74 -4.98
CA SER A 26 13.14 -4.06 -4.95
C SER A 26 13.80 -3.97 -6.32
N GLY A 27 13.66 -4.98 -7.18
CA GLY A 27 14.17 -4.97 -8.55
C GLY A 27 13.44 -3.93 -9.41
N ILE A 28 12.11 -3.87 -9.29
CA ILE A 28 11.26 -2.90 -10.00
C ILE A 28 11.60 -1.47 -9.58
N ILE A 29 11.76 -1.20 -8.28
CA ILE A 29 12.13 0.14 -7.79
C ILE A 29 13.48 0.57 -8.37
N ARG A 30 14.47 -0.34 -8.39
CA ARG A 30 15.78 -0.07 -9.01
C ARG A 30 15.65 0.25 -10.49
N GLU A 31 14.85 -0.52 -11.23
CA GLU A 31 14.63 -0.28 -12.65
C GLU A 31 14.02 1.11 -12.87
N ILE A 32 12.93 1.44 -12.17
CA ILE A 32 12.26 2.75 -12.26
C ILE A 32 13.24 3.88 -11.94
N GLY A 33 13.91 3.80 -10.78
CA GLY A 33 14.83 4.84 -10.31
C GLY A 33 16.08 5.00 -11.18
N SER A 34 16.45 3.97 -11.96
CA SER A 34 17.56 4.06 -12.92
C SER A 34 17.18 4.70 -14.26
N GLN A 35 15.89 4.72 -14.61
CA GLN A 35 15.40 5.23 -15.89
C GLN A 35 14.97 6.70 -15.81
N GLN A 36 14.33 7.10 -14.71
CA GLN A 36 13.82 8.46 -14.53
C GLN A 36 13.62 8.79 -13.05
N LYS A 37 13.57 10.08 -12.75
CA LYS A 37 13.18 10.55 -11.42
C LYS A 37 11.67 10.37 -11.24
N VAL A 38 11.27 9.74 -10.15
CA VAL A 38 9.88 9.53 -9.76
C VAL A 38 9.69 10.03 -8.33
N ASP A 39 8.62 10.77 -8.06
CA ASP A 39 8.36 11.34 -6.74
C ASP A 39 7.65 10.34 -5.81
N LEU A 40 6.82 9.47 -6.40
CA LEU A 40 6.06 8.42 -5.70
C LEU A 40 5.96 7.14 -6.54
N ILE A 41 6.36 6.01 -5.95
CA ILE A 41 6.12 4.66 -6.48
C ILE A 41 5.00 4.01 -5.68
N VAL A 42 3.94 3.56 -6.36
CA VAL A 42 2.77 2.92 -5.74
C VAL A 42 2.72 1.44 -6.14
N PHE A 43 2.79 0.57 -5.15
CA PHE A 43 2.60 -0.88 -5.30
C PHE A 43 1.16 -1.29 -4.97
N PRO A 44 0.68 -2.44 -5.50
CA PRO A 44 -0.67 -2.94 -5.20
C PRO A 44 -0.93 -3.27 -3.72
N GLU A 45 -2.20 -3.52 -3.43
CA GLU A 45 -2.67 -4.05 -2.15
C GLU A 45 -2.06 -5.44 -1.88
N LEU A 46 -1.60 -5.67 -0.65
CA LEU A 46 -0.94 -6.92 -0.22
C LEU A 46 0.18 -7.38 -1.17
N ALA A 47 0.90 -6.44 -1.80
CA ALA A 47 1.99 -6.72 -2.73
C ALA A 47 3.11 -7.57 -2.12
N THR A 48 3.29 -7.55 -0.79
CA THR A 48 4.30 -8.40 -0.14
C THR A 48 3.90 -9.86 -0.09
N THR A 49 2.61 -10.23 -0.18
CA THR A 49 2.17 -11.60 0.15
C THR A 49 1.19 -12.20 -0.85
N GLY A 50 0.55 -11.37 -1.69
CA GLY A 50 -0.67 -11.72 -2.39
C GLY A 50 -1.91 -11.71 -1.49
N PHE A 51 -3.08 -11.85 -2.11
CA PHE A 51 -4.40 -11.69 -1.46
C PHE A 51 -4.98 -13.00 -0.92
N GLU A 52 -4.77 -14.13 -1.60
CA GLU A 52 -5.47 -15.40 -1.32
C GLU A 52 -4.79 -16.27 -0.25
N ASN A 53 -4.49 -15.70 0.92
CA ASN A 53 -3.75 -16.40 1.98
C ASN A 53 -4.62 -16.77 3.21
N GLY A 54 -5.87 -16.30 3.30
CA GLY A 54 -6.79 -16.65 4.39
C GLY A 54 -6.16 -16.46 5.79
N LEU A 55 -6.25 -17.47 6.67
CA LEU A 55 -5.65 -17.40 8.01
C LEU A 55 -4.11 -17.39 8.00
N HIS A 56 -3.47 -17.75 6.88
CA HIS A 56 -2.00 -17.76 6.78
C HIS A 56 -1.40 -16.35 6.89
N PHE A 57 -2.18 -15.29 6.66
CA PHE A 57 -1.76 -13.92 6.92
C PHE A 57 -1.27 -13.69 8.36
N THR A 58 -1.70 -14.48 9.34
CA THR A 58 -1.21 -14.41 10.73
C THR A 58 0.29 -14.68 10.85
N TYR A 59 0.85 -15.52 9.98
CA TYR A 59 2.29 -15.81 9.93
C TYR A 59 3.06 -14.84 9.03
N LEU A 60 2.39 -14.26 8.05
CA LEU A 60 2.99 -13.33 7.09
C LEU A 60 3.01 -11.88 7.58
N ALA A 61 2.10 -11.53 8.51
CA ALA A 61 1.94 -10.17 9.00
C ALA A 61 3.17 -9.69 9.77
N GLN A 62 3.61 -8.47 9.47
CA GLN A 62 4.80 -7.87 10.06
C GLN A 62 4.44 -6.66 10.92
N GLN A 63 5.26 -6.34 11.91
CA GLN A 63 5.14 -5.04 12.59
C GLN A 63 5.65 -3.93 11.66
N VAL A 64 5.21 -2.70 11.92
CA VAL A 64 5.69 -1.50 11.24
C VAL A 64 6.40 -0.61 12.26
N PRO A 65 7.71 -0.33 12.11
CA PRO A 65 8.61 -0.86 11.08
C PRO A 65 8.92 -2.36 11.25
N GLY A 66 9.34 -3.00 10.16
CA GLY A 66 9.64 -4.44 10.08
C GLY A 66 10.41 -4.79 8.81
N PRO A 67 10.69 -6.07 8.54
CA PRO A 67 11.54 -6.50 7.42
C PRO A 67 11.15 -5.91 6.05
N ALA A 68 9.87 -5.95 5.69
CA ALA A 68 9.37 -5.37 4.44
C ALA A 68 9.61 -3.86 4.35
N VAL A 69 9.29 -3.14 5.43
CA VAL A 69 9.50 -1.69 5.54
C VAL A 69 10.97 -1.33 5.44
N ASN A 70 11.87 -2.11 6.06
CA ASN A 70 13.31 -1.86 6.00
C ASN A 70 13.87 -2.00 4.57
N VAL A 71 13.38 -2.98 3.80
CA VAL A 71 13.76 -3.12 2.39
C VAL A 71 13.29 -1.91 1.58
N MET A 72 12.04 -1.49 1.77
CA MET A 72 11.50 -0.33 1.06
C MET A 72 12.17 0.99 1.48
N ALA A 73 12.46 1.19 2.77
CA ALA A 73 13.20 2.34 3.29
C ALA A 73 14.59 2.50 2.68
N LYS A 74 15.32 1.38 2.53
CA LYS A 74 16.60 1.40 1.84
C LYS A 74 16.46 1.86 0.39
N ARG A 75 15.44 1.40 -0.33
CA ARG A 75 15.21 1.80 -1.73
C ARG A 75 14.68 3.21 -1.87
N ALA A 76 13.79 3.63 -0.98
CA ALA A 76 13.25 4.99 -0.94
C ALA A 76 14.37 6.01 -0.77
N SER A 77 15.30 5.76 0.16
CA SER A 77 16.48 6.61 0.36
C SER A 77 17.51 6.54 -0.77
N GLU A 78 17.76 5.37 -1.33
CA GLU A 78 18.68 5.18 -2.46
C GLU A 78 18.26 5.94 -3.72
N TYR A 79 16.95 5.98 -4.01
CA TYR A 79 16.41 6.65 -5.21
C TYR A 79 15.72 7.98 -4.91
N HIS A 80 15.78 8.48 -3.67
CA HIS A 80 15.15 9.71 -3.19
C HIS A 80 13.67 9.83 -3.62
N THR A 81 12.90 8.76 -3.41
CA THR A 81 11.50 8.65 -3.84
C THR A 81 10.61 8.18 -2.69
N HIS A 82 9.33 8.53 -2.73
CA HIS A 82 8.36 7.96 -1.80
C HIS A 82 7.91 6.60 -2.29
N ILE A 83 7.68 5.65 -1.38
CA ILE A 83 7.18 4.32 -1.71
C ILE A 83 5.93 4.04 -0.89
N LEU A 84 4.81 3.83 -1.57
CA LEU A 84 3.54 3.44 -0.99
C LEU A 84 3.22 2.01 -1.38
N PHE A 85 3.10 1.10 -0.41
CA PHE A 85 2.91 -0.32 -0.71
C PHE A 85 2.00 -1.02 0.30
N GLY A 86 1.28 -2.05 -0.18
CA GLY A 86 0.37 -2.85 0.62
C GLY A 86 1.04 -4.08 1.25
N LEU A 87 0.72 -4.35 2.53
CA LEU A 87 1.20 -5.51 3.28
C LEU A 87 0.23 -5.87 4.43
N PRO A 88 0.21 -7.12 4.89
CA PRO A 88 -0.43 -7.46 6.15
C PRO A 88 0.44 -6.96 7.32
N THR A 89 -0.16 -6.22 8.25
CA THR A 89 0.54 -5.72 9.45
C THR A 89 -0.04 -6.33 10.72
N LYS A 90 0.78 -6.44 11.77
CA LYS A 90 0.35 -6.92 13.10
C LYS A 90 0.77 -5.96 14.21
N GLN A 91 0.01 -5.96 15.30
CA GLN A 91 0.39 -5.27 16.53
C GLN A 91 1.27 -6.15 17.43
N LYS A 92 1.58 -5.67 18.64
CA LYS A 92 2.25 -6.48 19.68
C LYS A 92 1.45 -7.73 20.06
N VAL A 93 0.11 -7.64 20.01
CA VAL A 93 -0.77 -8.79 20.15
C VAL A 93 -0.82 -9.51 18.80
N GLU A 94 -0.23 -10.70 18.72
CA GLU A 94 -0.02 -11.40 17.45
C GLU A 94 -1.31 -11.78 16.70
N SER A 95 -2.44 -11.89 17.41
CA SER A 95 -3.73 -12.26 16.83
C SER A 95 -4.48 -11.10 16.17
N VAL A 96 -3.97 -9.87 16.27
CA VAL A 96 -4.61 -8.68 15.69
C VAL A 96 -3.80 -8.21 14.48
N ILE A 97 -4.29 -8.57 13.30
CA ILE A 97 -3.66 -8.23 12.02
C ILE A 97 -4.58 -7.34 11.16
N TYR A 98 -3.98 -6.54 10.29
CA TYR A 98 -4.64 -5.57 9.43
C TYR A 98 -4.16 -5.72 7.99
N ASN A 99 -5.05 -5.46 7.04
CA ASN A 99 -4.67 -5.18 5.65
C ASN A 99 -4.29 -3.70 5.58
N SER A 100 -3.03 -3.42 5.26
CA SER A 100 -2.46 -2.09 5.47
C SER A 100 -1.68 -1.59 4.27
N ALA A 101 -1.58 -0.27 4.17
CA ALA A 101 -0.65 0.42 3.29
C ALA A 101 0.34 1.22 4.13
N VAL A 102 1.61 1.20 3.75
CA VAL A 102 2.65 2.00 4.41
C VAL A 102 3.29 2.94 3.42
N LEU A 103 3.41 4.21 3.80
CA LEU A 103 4.17 5.22 3.07
C LEU A 103 5.55 5.38 3.71
N VAL A 104 6.59 5.22 2.89
CA VAL A 104 7.98 5.45 3.26
C VAL A 104 8.51 6.63 2.46
N GLY A 105 9.17 7.56 3.15
CA GLY A 105 9.71 8.79 2.58
C GLY A 105 11.07 8.61 1.90
N PRO A 106 11.52 9.64 1.14
CA PRO A 106 12.81 9.65 0.43
C PRO A 106 14.03 9.75 1.35
N ASP A 107 13.81 9.97 2.64
CA ASP A 107 14.78 9.89 3.75
C ASP A 107 14.92 8.45 4.29
N GLY A 108 14.01 7.55 3.90
CA GLY A 108 13.91 6.19 4.43
C GLY A 108 13.02 6.09 5.67
N ASP A 109 12.41 7.18 6.12
CA ASP A 109 11.54 7.18 7.30
C ASP A 109 10.11 6.74 6.97
N VAL A 110 9.44 6.14 7.95
CA VAL A 110 8.02 5.74 7.80
C VAL A 110 7.14 6.94 8.07
N TYR A 111 6.49 7.46 7.03
CA TYR A 111 5.56 8.59 7.14
C TYR A 111 4.22 8.16 7.73
N GLY A 112 3.86 6.89 7.53
CA GLY A 112 2.85 6.25 8.35
C GLY A 112 2.25 4.98 7.77
N GLU A 113 1.34 4.41 8.55
CA GLU A 113 0.53 3.25 8.23
C GLU A 113 -0.93 3.67 8.08
N TYR A 114 -1.59 3.14 7.06
CA TYR A 114 -3.04 3.13 6.88
C TYR A 114 -3.54 1.68 7.02
N ARG A 115 -4.65 1.49 7.74
CA ARG A 115 -5.29 0.18 7.94
C ARG A 115 -6.67 0.23 7.32
N LYS A 116 -6.97 -0.71 6.43
CA LYS A 116 -8.23 -0.78 5.68
C LYS A 116 -9.42 -0.71 6.63
N VAL A 117 -10.34 0.23 6.38
CA VAL A 117 -11.52 0.44 7.21
C VAL A 117 -12.64 -0.49 6.75
N HIS A 118 -12.90 -0.57 5.44
CA HIS A 118 -13.97 -1.42 4.91
C HIS A 118 -13.44 -2.78 4.43
N LEU A 119 -13.55 -3.80 5.27
CA LEU A 119 -13.25 -5.18 4.87
C LEU A 119 -14.41 -5.77 4.07
N ARG A 120 -14.13 -6.65 3.10
CA ARG A 120 -15.16 -7.39 2.34
C ARG A 120 -15.03 -8.89 2.55
N GLY A 121 -16.17 -9.56 2.77
CA GLY A 121 -16.25 -11.02 2.76
C GLY A 121 -15.17 -11.70 3.61
N GLU A 122 -14.36 -12.53 2.95
CA GLU A 122 -13.31 -13.36 3.55
C GLU A 122 -12.15 -12.56 4.16
N GLU A 123 -11.97 -11.28 3.83
CA GLU A 123 -10.96 -10.43 4.48
C GLU A 123 -11.18 -10.34 6.00
N ARG A 124 -12.43 -10.49 6.47
CA ARG A 124 -12.78 -10.47 7.90
C ARG A 124 -12.27 -11.69 8.66
N LEU A 125 -11.87 -12.76 7.97
CA LEU A 125 -11.31 -13.95 8.61
C LEU A 125 -9.95 -13.62 9.27
N PRO A 126 -8.93 -13.14 8.52
CA PRO A 126 -7.66 -12.72 9.09
C PRO A 126 -7.71 -11.31 9.68
N PHE A 127 -8.30 -10.34 9.00
CA PHE A 127 -8.07 -8.92 9.28
C PHE A 127 -9.07 -8.31 10.26
N ARG A 128 -8.65 -7.23 10.90
CA ARG A 128 -9.49 -6.31 11.66
C ARG A 128 -9.61 -4.98 10.94
N GLU A 129 -10.74 -4.31 11.18
CA GLU A 129 -11.05 -3.02 10.57
C GLU A 129 -10.15 -1.93 11.19
N GLY A 130 -9.60 -1.08 10.33
CA GLY A 130 -9.07 0.22 10.73
C GLY A 130 -10.18 1.15 11.20
N PHE A 131 -9.80 2.27 11.80
CA PHE A 131 -10.76 3.21 12.40
C PHE A 131 -10.65 4.64 11.85
N LYS A 132 -9.68 4.91 10.96
CA LYS A 132 -9.43 6.25 10.44
C LYS A 132 -8.82 6.19 9.05
N TYR A 133 -9.39 6.98 8.13
CA TYR A 133 -8.75 7.28 6.85
C TYR A 133 -7.46 8.08 7.07
N ARG A 134 -6.52 7.97 6.14
CA ARG A 134 -5.19 8.59 6.30
C ARG A 134 -4.84 9.43 5.09
N VAL A 135 -4.52 10.68 5.37
CA VAL A 135 -3.83 11.60 4.47
C VAL A 135 -2.41 11.77 5.00
N PHE A 136 -1.42 11.51 4.16
CA PHE A 136 -0.01 11.69 4.48
C PHE A 136 0.50 12.99 3.88
N GLU A 137 1.31 13.72 4.66
CA GLU A 137 2.00 14.89 4.18
C GLU A 137 3.29 14.48 3.46
N THR A 138 3.49 14.97 2.25
CA THR A 138 4.72 14.79 1.47
C THR A 138 5.24 16.14 0.99
N GLY A 139 6.49 16.19 0.52
CA GLY A 139 7.06 17.41 -0.05
C GLY A 139 6.33 17.94 -1.29
N PHE A 140 5.55 17.08 -1.96
CA PHE A 140 4.81 17.45 -3.18
C PHE A 140 3.31 17.66 -2.97
N GLY A 141 2.74 17.29 -1.81
CA GLY A 141 1.34 17.54 -1.48
C GLY A 141 0.77 16.55 -0.48
N LEU A 142 -0.54 16.62 -0.26
CA LEU A 142 -1.27 15.72 0.63
C LEU A 142 -1.78 14.46 -0.09
N VAL A 143 -1.34 13.28 0.34
CA VAL A 143 -1.65 11.98 -0.27
C VAL A 143 -2.62 11.17 0.59
N GLY A 144 -3.88 11.09 0.16
CA GLY A 144 -4.89 10.20 0.73
C GLY A 144 -4.72 8.76 0.25
N VAL A 145 -5.04 7.78 1.10
CA VAL A 145 -4.89 6.35 0.78
C VAL A 145 -6.20 5.58 1.01
N MET A 146 -6.53 4.70 0.07
CA MET A 146 -7.61 3.72 0.17
C MET A 146 -7.14 2.36 -0.36
N LEU A 147 -7.77 1.29 0.09
CA LEU A 147 -7.39 -0.09 -0.25
C LEU A 147 -8.52 -0.85 -0.94
N GLY A 148 -8.23 -1.35 -2.14
CA GLY A 148 -9.06 -2.25 -2.93
C GLY A 148 -10.53 -1.83 -2.93
N TYR A 149 -11.35 -2.66 -2.29
CA TYR A 149 -12.80 -2.50 -2.26
C TYR A 149 -13.31 -1.20 -1.62
N GLU A 150 -12.46 -0.43 -0.93
CA GLU A 150 -12.82 0.90 -0.44
C GLU A 150 -13.20 1.87 -1.57
N LEU A 151 -12.76 1.61 -2.80
CA LEU A 151 -13.16 2.34 -3.99
C LEU A 151 -14.69 2.34 -4.22
N TYR A 152 -15.41 1.32 -3.74
CA TYR A 152 -16.87 1.26 -3.82
C TYR A 152 -17.60 2.25 -2.91
N TYR A 153 -16.91 2.83 -1.94
CA TYR A 153 -17.50 3.70 -0.93
C TYR A 153 -17.08 5.15 -1.24
N PRO A 154 -17.87 5.92 -2.00
CA PRO A 154 -17.51 7.30 -2.36
C PRO A 154 -17.30 8.20 -1.14
N GLU A 155 -17.86 7.83 0.01
CA GLU A 155 -17.63 8.47 1.31
C GLU A 155 -16.16 8.43 1.72
N VAL A 156 -15.40 7.39 1.34
CA VAL A 156 -13.95 7.29 1.59
C VAL A 156 -13.23 8.39 0.82
N ALA A 157 -13.45 8.47 -0.50
CA ALA A 157 -12.85 9.50 -1.35
C ALA A 157 -13.26 10.91 -0.89
N ARG A 158 -14.54 11.10 -0.55
CA ARG A 158 -15.04 12.36 -0.01
C ARG A 158 -14.37 12.73 1.31
N SER A 159 -14.20 11.78 2.23
CA SER A 159 -13.57 12.03 3.53
C SER A 159 -12.11 12.42 3.36
N LEU A 160 -11.37 11.71 2.50
CA LEU A 160 -9.98 12.04 2.18
C LEU A 160 -9.85 13.44 1.56
N ALA A 161 -10.75 13.80 0.63
CA ALA A 161 -10.76 15.13 0.03
C ALA A 161 -11.10 16.24 1.07
N LEU A 162 -12.03 15.98 2.00
CA LEU A 162 -12.34 16.90 3.09
C LEU A 162 -11.20 17.04 4.11
N GLU A 163 -10.39 16.00 4.29
CA GLU A 163 -9.13 16.06 5.06
C GLU A 163 -7.98 16.75 4.29
N GLY A 164 -8.23 17.19 3.05
CA GLY A 164 -7.30 17.99 2.26
C GLY A 164 -6.45 17.18 1.28
N ALA A 165 -6.74 15.90 1.03
CA ALA A 165 -6.01 15.12 0.04
C ALA A 165 -6.03 15.78 -1.35
N GLU A 166 -4.85 16.04 -1.90
CA GLU A 166 -4.63 16.56 -3.25
C GLU A 166 -4.46 15.41 -4.27
N LEU A 167 -3.97 14.27 -3.78
CA LEU A 167 -3.83 13.01 -4.51
C LEU A 167 -4.49 11.90 -3.68
N ILE A 168 -5.27 11.04 -4.31
CA ILE A 168 -5.81 9.82 -3.68
C ILE A 168 -5.22 8.60 -4.38
N CYS A 169 -4.50 7.76 -3.62
CA CYS A 169 -3.94 6.51 -4.09
C CYS A 169 -4.82 5.34 -3.66
N CYS A 170 -5.41 4.65 -4.64
CA CYS A 170 -6.10 3.38 -4.43
C CYS A 170 -5.15 2.22 -4.77
N LEU A 171 -4.66 1.51 -3.76
CA LEU A 171 -3.88 0.29 -3.97
C LEU A 171 -4.88 -0.85 -4.06
N ALA A 172 -4.87 -1.61 -5.14
CA ALA A 172 -5.88 -2.64 -5.36
C ALA A 172 -5.26 -3.94 -5.83
N ASN A 173 -5.83 -5.06 -5.37
CA ASN A 173 -5.67 -6.38 -5.97
C ASN A 173 -7.02 -6.84 -6.50
N TRP A 174 -7.39 -6.34 -7.69
CA TRP A 174 -8.73 -6.48 -8.24
C TRP A 174 -8.81 -7.64 -9.24
N GLU A 175 -9.84 -8.48 -9.12
CA GLU A 175 -10.02 -9.60 -10.02
C GLU A 175 -10.31 -9.14 -11.45
N GLN A 176 -9.72 -9.83 -12.43
CA GLN A 176 -9.94 -9.55 -13.85
C GLN A 176 -11.42 -9.65 -14.25
N SER A 177 -12.16 -10.55 -13.60
CA SER A 177 -13.62 -10.74 -13.77
C SER A 177 -14.42 -9.47 -13.47
N GLN A 178 -13.93 -8.63 -12.54
CA GLN A 178 -14.58 -7.41 -12.05
C GLN A 178 -13.99 -6.13 -12.67
N MET A 179 -13.19 -6.25 -13.74
CA MET A 179 -12.49 -5.11 -14.36
C MET A 179 -13.43 -3.99 -14.85
N ARG A 180 -14.67 -4.32 -15.25
CA ARG A 180 -15.65 -3.30 -15.66
C ARG A 180 -16.02 -2.37 -14.51
N GLU A 181 -16.15 -2.92 -13.31
CA GLU A 181 -16.49 -2.16 -12.11
C GLU A 181 -15.32 -1.25 -11.73
N TRP A 182 -14.09 -1.77 -11.74
CA TRP A 182 -12.87 -0.99 -11.51
C TRP A 182 -12.75 0.23 -12.44
N ARG A 183 -13.17 0.10 -13.70
CA ARG A 183 -13.12 1.22 -14.67
C ARG A 183 -14.29 2.20 -14.55
N ALA A 184 -15.37 1.81 -13.89
CA ALA A 184 -16.58 2.61 -13.77
C ALA A 184 -16.61 3.45 -12.49
N LEU A 185 -15.83 3.05 -11.48
CA LEU A 185 -15.62 3.75 -10.22
C LEU A 185 -14.46 4.76 -10.33
#